data_AF-A0A7W4YM38-F1
#
_entry.id   AF-A0A7W4YM38-F1
#
_cell.length_a   1.000
_cell.length_b   1.000
_cell.length_c   1.000
_cell.angle_alpha   90.00
_cell.angle_beta   90.00
_cell.angle_gamma   90.00
#
_symmetry.space_group_name_H-M   'P 1'
#
loop_
_entity.id
_entity.type
_entity.pdbx_description
1 polymer ?
#
loop_
_entity_poly.entity_id
_entity_poly.type
_entity_poly.pdbx_seq_one_letter_code
_entity_poly.pdbx_strand_id
1 'polypeptide(L)'
;MNILVARREVTINAGRIDLFGIDSDGTLYIFELKVNTARSAIIGQVIAYRQVIRTMSRDQLTESVRQGPGGVDLATEFERHFGHRMPEIGEHEPVMVLIAGAFDLNTSLCVTELAEKGFGIVALLYVISDDRVALVRALRPDGTVSLSPPGRRSLWQVVPVRPDVREFCGTRLDAVVPPVMTFQGIYAMYTRWVIEQEGLGRGMQFLQPCAFGRELAAFMANSGQWVRGFALPGTRIDPCEPLEAVPSLRPRKTEGHRVVAYRRVA
;
A
#
# COMPACT_ATOMS: atom_id res chain seq x y z
N MET A 1 -10.49 -0.51 -22.58
CA MET A 1 -10.61 0.94 -22.36
C MET A 1 -9.29 1.56 -22.77
N ASN A 2 -9.29 2.43 -23.78
CA ASN A 2 -8.09 3.11 -24.27
C ASN A 2 -8.15 4.56 -23.78
N ILE A 3 -7.29 4.91 -22.82
CA ILE A 3 -7.26 6.23 -22.19
C ILE A 3 -5.89 6.84 -22.46
N LEU A 4 -5.89 8.08 -22.95
CA LEU A 4 -4.71 8.93 -22.95
C LEU A 4 -4.55 9.50 -21.54
N VAL A 5 -3.49 9.12 -20.83
CA VAL A 5 -3.09 9.79 -19.59
C VAL A 5 -2.42 11.11 -19.98
N ALA A 6 -3.23 12.16 -20.05
CA ALA A 6 -2.80 13.48 -20.48
C ALA A 6 -1.75 14.07 -19.56
N ARG A 7 -1.87 13.87 -18.24
CA ARG A 7 -0.99 14.51 -17.27
C ARG A 7 -0.94 13.83 -15.91
N ARG A 8 0.21 13.99 -15.26
CA ARG A 8 0.42 13.73 -13.83
C ARG A 8 0.36 15.05 -13.06
N GLU A 9 -0.18 15.02 -11.85
CA GLU A 9 -0.16 16.14 -10.90
C GLU A 9 -0.82 17.42 -11.47
N VAL A 10 -2.09 17.31 -11.90
CA VAL A 10 -2.86 18.45 -12.40
C VAL A 10 -3.37 19.28 -11.22
N THR A 11 -2.96 20.54 -11.14
CA THR A 11 -3.43 21.47 -10.11
C THR A 11 -4.75 22.11 -10.53
N ILE A 12 -5.74 22.05 -9.63
CA ILE A 12 -7.05 22.69 -9.76
C ILE A 12 -7.41 23.36 -8.43
N ASN A 13 -8.49 24.14 -8.41
CA ASN A 13 -8.93 24.86 -7.20
C ASN A 13 -9.24 23.93 -6.01
N ALA A 14 -9.65 22.68 -6.28
CA ALA A 14 -9.93 21.68 -5.23
C ALA A 14 -8.68 20.93 -4.73
N GLY A 15 -7.50 21.15 -5.32
CA GLY A 15 -6.25 20.48 -4.96
C GLY A 15 -5.48 19.97 -6.17
N ARG A 16 -4.73 18.87 -5.99
CA ARG A 16 -3.89 18.29 -7.04
C ARG A 16 -4.36 16.89 -7.37
N ILE A 17 -4.75 16.67 -8.61
CA ILE A 17 -5.15 15.36 -9.14
C ILE A 17 -3.88 14.57 -9.48
N ASP A 18 -3.76 13.33 -9.01
CA ASP A 18 -2.57 12.52 -9.23
C ASP A 18 -2.36 12.20 -10.73
N LEU A 19 -3.38 11.67 -11.42
CA LEU A 19 -3.37 11.55 -12.88
C LEU A 19 -4.69 12.02 -13.47
N PHE A 20 -4.60 12.62 -14.65
CA PHE A 20 -5.75 13.05 -15.42
C PHE A 20 -5.68 12.43 -16.81
N GLY A 21 -6.82 11.96 -17.32
CA GLY A 21 -6.89 11.35 -18.63
C GLY A 21 -8.20 11.62 -19.36
N ILE A 22 -8.20 11.25 -20.64
CA ILE A 22 -9.32 11.39 -21.56
C ILE A 22 -9.37 10.16 -22.47
N ASP A 23 -10.56 9.65 -22.78
CA ASP A 23 -10.73 8.61 -23.80
C ASP A 23 -11.10 9.18 -25.16
N SER A 24 -11.19 8.31 -26.19
CA SER A 24 -11.50 8.71 -27.56
C SER A 24 -12.83 9.45 -27.72
N ASP A 25 -13.77 9.24 -26.79
CA ASP A 25 -15.11 9.83 -26.84
C ASP A 25 -15.16 11.17 -26.09
N GLY A 26 -14.05 11.60 -25.48
CA GLY A 26 -13.96 12.84 -24.72
C GLY A 26 -14.37 12.71 -23.25
N THR A 27 -14.59 11.49 -22.75
CA THR A 27 -14.89 11.26 -21.34
C THR A 27 -13.64 11.53 -20.51
N LEU A 28 -13.78 12.37 -19.48
CA LEU A 28 -12.68 12.74 -18.60
C LEU A 28 -12.52 11.73 -17.46
N TYR A 29 -11.28 11.36 -17.16
CA TYR A 29 -10.93 10.43 -16.09
C TYR A 29 -10.03 11.10 -15.05
N ILE A 30 -10.44 11.00 -13.79
CA ILE A 30 -9.74 11.55 -12.63
C ILE A 30 -9.19 10.38 -11.84
N PHE A 31 -7.87 10.21 -11.82
CA PHE A 31 -7.22 9.13 -11.10
C PHE A 31 -6.63 9.63 -9.80
N GLU A 32 -6.94 8.93 -8.71
CA GLU A 32 -6.37 9.16 -7.38
C GLU A 32 -5.67 7.89 -6.90
N LEU A 33 -4.39 8.02 -6.53
CA LEU A 33 -3.52 6.91 -6.20
C LEU A 33 -3.22 6.87 -4.70
N LYS A 34 -3.25 5.67 -4.12
CA LYS A 34 -2.77 5.42 -2.76
C LYS A 34 -1.88 4.19 -2.72
N VAL A 35 -0.63 4.37 -2.28
CA VAL A 35 0.35 3.29 -2.12
C VAL A 35 -0.08 2.24 -1.08
N ASN A 36 -0.97 2.60 -0.16
CA ASN A 36 -1.40 1.70 0.91
C ASN A 36 -2.93 1.50 0.84
N THR A 37 -3.53 1.23 2.00
CA THR A 37 -4.98 1.22 2.14
C THR A 37 -5.55 2.62 1.92
N ALA A 38 -6.40 2.76 0.92
CA ALA A 38 -7.23 3.94 0.74
C ALA A 38 -8.33 3.95 1.82
N ARG A 39 -8.47 5.10 2.46
CA ARG A 39 -9.49 5.40 3.48
C ARG A 39 -10.51 6.39 2.94
N SER A 40 -11.64 6.53 3.63
CA SER A 40 -12.82 7.27 3.13
C SER A 40 -12.56 8.74 2.75
N ALA A 41 -11.50 9.37 3.27
CA ALA A 41 -11.09 10.71 2.85
C ALA A 41 -10.84 10.83 1.34
N ILE A 42 -10.41 9.73 0.69
CA ILE A 42 -10.19 9.69 -0.76
C ILE A 42 -11.47 9.97 -1.55
N ILE A 43 -12.64 9.55 -1.03
CA ILE A 43 -13.94 9.75 -1.68
C ILE A 43 -14.26 11.24 -1.73
N GLY A 44 -14.06 11.95 -0.63
CA GLY A 44 -14.25 13.40 -0.57
C GLY A 44 -13.35 14.14 -1.56
N GLN A 45 -12.09 13.71 -1.69
CA GLN A 45 -11.14 14.28 -2.63
C GLN A 45 -11.62 14.14 -4.08
N VAL A 46 -11.94 12.92 -4.51
CA VAL A 46 -12.35 12.70 -5.92
C VAL A 46 -13.68 13.33 -6.26
N ILE A 47 -14.62 13.41 -5.30
CA ILE A 47 -15.88 14.14 -5.50
C ILE A 47 -15.60 15.63 -5.70
N ALA A 48 -14.73 16.22 -4.88
CA ALA A 48 -14.36 17.64 -5.03
C ALA A 48 -13.68 17.91 -6.38
N TYR A 49 -12.78 17.03 -6.82
CA TYR A 49 -12.14 17.13 -8.14
C TYR A 49 -13.17 17.04 -9.26
N ARG A 50 -14.05 16.03 -9.20
CA ARG A 50 -15.12 15.85 -10.18
C ARG A 50 -16.03 17.06 -10.26
N GLN A 51 -16.40 17.66 -9.13
CA GLN A 51 -17.25 18.86 -9.12
C GLN A 51 -16.61 20.04 -9.85
N VAL A 52 -15.31 20.27 -9.64
CA VAL A 52 -14.56 21.33 -10.34
C VAL A 52 -14.42 21.03 -11.83
N ILE A 53 -13.92 19.84 -12.18
CA ILE A 53 -13.67 19.43 -13.58
C ILE A 53 -14.94 19.46 -14.42
N ARG A 54 -16.07 19.00 -13.87
CA ARG A 54 -17.39 19.05 -14.54
C ARG A 54 -17.79 20.44 -15.01
N THR A 55 -17.31 21.49 -14.34
CA THR A 55 -17.70 22.87 -14.64
C THR A 55 -16.67 23.63 -15.49
N MET A 56 -15.55 22.98 -15.84
CA MET A 56 -14.49 23.61 -16.62
C MET A 56 -14.82 23.63 -18.11
N SER A 57 -14.51 24.75 -18.77
CA SER A 57 -14.46 24.81 -20.23
C SER A 57 -13.24 24.05 -20.77
N ARG A 58 -13.27 23.74 -22.07
CA ARG A 58 -12.15 23.15 -22.79
C ARG A 58 -10.84 23.94 -22.61
N ASP A 59 -10.93 25.26 -22.68
CA ASP A 59 -9.77 26.15 -22.53
C ASP A 59 -9.23 26.14 -21.11
N GLN A 60 -10.11 26.16 -20.10
CA GLN A 60 -9.71 26.07 -18.70
C GLN A 60 -9.02 24.73 -18.41
N LEU A 61 -9.57 23.63 -18.92
CA LEU A 61 -8.99 22.31 -18.76
C LEU A 61 -7.62 22.20 -19.44
N THR A 62 -7.53 22.69 -20.67
CA THR A 62 -6.28 22.69 -21.44
C THR A 62 -5.22 23.51 -20.73
N GLU A 63 -5.58 24.67 -20.17
CA GLU A 63 -4.66 25.50 -19.41
C GLU A 63 -4.21 24.82 -18.11
N SER A 64 -5.11 24.21 -17.35
CA SER A 64 -4.74 23.42 -16.16
C SER A 64 -3.80 22.26 -16.52
N VAL A 65 -4.03 21.61 -17.66
CA VAL A 65 -3.15 20.56 -18.20
C VAL A 65 -1.84 21.13 -18.72
N ARG A 66 -1.77 22.39 -19.16
CA ARG A 66 -0.53 23.00 -19.66
C ARG A 66 0.39 23.51 -18.54
N GLN A 67 -0.17 24.03 -17.45
CA GLN A 67 0.57 24.83 -16.45
C GLN A 67 1.67 24.13 -15.65
N GLY A 68 1.69 22.80 -15.54
CA GLY A 68 2.78 22.13 -14.83
C GLY A 68 4.03 21.86 -15.71
N PRO A 69 5.08 21.24 -15.14
CA PRO A 69 6.34 20.97 -15.82
C PRO A 69 6.15 20.24 -17.16
N GLY A 70 6.87 20.68 -18.20
CA GLY A 70 6.87 20.03 -19.51
C GLY A 70 5.73 20.39 -20.47
N GLY A 71 4.76 21.22 -20.05
CA GLY A 71 3.76 21.87 -20.91
C GLY A 71 3.13 20.98 -21.98
N VAL A 72 2.03 20.29 -21.64
CA VAL A 72 1.32 19.42 -22.59
C VAL A 72 0.21 20.20 -23.29
N ASP A 73 0.23 20.23 -24.63
CA ASP A 73 -0.95 20.60 -25.42
C ASP A 73 -1.87 19.39 -25.55
N LEU A 74 -2.96 19.41 -24.77
CA LEU A 74 -3.91 18.32 -24.69
C LEU A 74 -4.52 17.96 -26.04
N ALA A 75 -4.84 18.94 -26.90
CA ALA A 75 -5.49 18.68 -28.18
C ALA A 75 -4.54 18.01 -29.17
N THR A 76 -3.29 18.47 -29.22
CA THR A 76 -2.23 17.88 -30.05
C THR A 76 -1.92 16.45 -29.60
N GLU A 77 -1.78 16.22 -28.29
CA GLU A 77 -1.53 14.87 -27.76
C GLU A 77 -2.71 13.93 -27.98
N PHE A 78 -3.94 14.43 -27.85
CA PHE A 78 -5.14 13.67 -28.17
C PHE A 78 -5.14 13.21 -29.63
N GLU A 79 -4.94 14.13 -30.58
CA GLU A 79 -4.95 13.81 -32.00
C GLU A 79 -3.82 12.87 -32.38
N ARG A 80 -2.65 13.02 -31.75
CA ARG A 80 -1.52 12.09 -31.92
C ARG A 80 -1.85 10.68 -31.42
N HIS A 81 -2.55 10.55 -30.30
CA HIS A 81 -2.86 9.25 -29.67
C HIS A 81 -4.04 8.54 -30.34
N PHE A 82 -5.10 9.26 -30.68
CA PHE A 82 -6.35 8.69 -31.20
C PHE A 82 -6.54 8.84 -32.72
N GLY A 83 -5.75 9.68 -33.39
CA GLY A 83 -5.80 9.87 -34.84
C GLY A 83 -6.97 10.73 -35.34
N HIS A 84 -7.68 11.41 -34.46
CA HIS A 84 -8.74 12.35 -34.79
C HIS A 84 -8.76 13.53 -33.83
N ARG A 85 -9.45 14.61 -34.21
CA ARG A 85 -9.57 15.80 -33.35
C ARG A 85 -10.27 15.47 -32.04
N MET A 86 -9.81 16.14 -30.98
CA MET A 86 -10.45 16.06 -29.67
C MET A 86 -11.89 16.61 -29.73
N PRO A 87 -12.89 15.81 -29.30
CA PRO A 87 -14.28 16.23 -29.27
C PRO A 87 -14.52 17.35 -28.25
N GLU A 88 -15.73 17.88 -28.23
CA GLU A 88 -16.15 18.79 -27.16
C GLU A 88 -16.17 18.05 -25.81
N ILE A 89 -15.74 18.73 -24.76
CA ILE A 89 -15.76 18.17 -23.41
C ILE A 89 -17.05 18.56 -22.68
N GLY A 90 -17.52 17.70 -21.78
CA GLY A 90 -18.69 17.96 -20.94
C GLY A 90 -19.99 17.28 -21.41
N GLU A 91 -19.97 16.59 -22.55
CA GLU A 91 -21.08 15.71 -22.95
C GLU A 91 -21.21 14.48 -22.02
N HIS A 92 -20.09 14.04 -21.45
CA HIS A 92 -20.02 12.91 -20.54
C HIS A 92 -19.57 13.34 -19.15
N GLU A 93 -20.20 12.76 -18.13
CA GLU A 93 -19.85 13.00 -16.73
C GLU A 93 -18.45 12.42 -16.43
N PRO A 94 -17.57 13.16 -15.72
CA PRO A 94 -16.22 12.67 -15.43
C PRO A 94 -16.26 11.40 -14.56
N VAL A 95 -15.38 10.46 -14.90
CA VAL A 95 -15.21 9.18 -14.21
C VAL A 95 -14.10 9.29 -13.18
N MET A 96 -14.40 8.94 -11.93
CA MET A 96 -13.45 8.88 -10.82
C MET A 96 -12.83 7.48 -10.76
N VAL A 97 -11.51 7.37 -10.83
CA VAL A 97 -10.79 6.10 -10.76
C VAL A 97 -9.89 6.11 -9.53
N LEU A 98 -10.19 5.24 -8.57
CA LEU A 98 -9.40 5.05 -7.35
C LEU A 98 -8.45 3.88 -7.57
N ILE A 99 -7.16 4.09 -7.39
CA ILE A 99 -6.15 3.03 -7.49
C ILE A 99 -5.44 2.90 -6.15
N ALA A 100 -5.58 1.74 -5.49
CA ALA A 100 -5.00 1.53 -4.18
C ALA A 100 -4.41 0.14 -3.98
N GLY A 101 -3.54 -0.02 -2.99
CA GLY A 101 -3.09 -1.34 -2.57
C GLY A 101 -4.21 -2.12 -1.87
N ALA A 102 -5.09 -1.44 -1.17
CA ALA A 102 -6.28 -2.01 -0.53
C ALA A 102 -7.32 -0.90 -0.32
N PHE A 103 -8.56 -1.28 -0.06
CA PHE A 103 -9.61 -0.37 0.39
C PHE A 103 -10.11 -0.82 1.76
N ASP A 104 -10.33 0.13 2.68
CA ASP A 104 -11.06 -0.21 3.89
C ASP A 104 -12.54 -0.45 3.59
N LEU A 105 -13.25 -1.03 4.56
CA LEU A 105 -14.67 -1.37 4.40
C LEU A 105 -15.52 -0.13 4.10
N ASN A 106 -15.26 0.98 4.78
CA ASN A 106 -16.06 2.19 4.62
C ASN A 106 -15.91 2.80 3.22
N THR A 107 -14.68 2.88 2.73
CA THR A 107 -14.36 3.35 1.37
C THR A 107 -15.03 2.47 0.33
N SER A 108 -14.99 1.15 0.55
CA SER A 108 -15.63 0.16 -0.32
C SER A 108 -17.14 0.37 -0.41
N LEU A 109 -17.81 0.54 0.73
CA LEU A 109 -19.25 0.83 0.79
C LEU A 109 -19.60 2.15 0.09
N CYS A 110 -18.81 3.20 0.28
CA CYS A 110 -19.01 4.47 -0.43
C CYS A 110 -18.88 4.31 -1.95
N VAL A 111 -17.90 3.53 -2.44
CA VAL A 111 -17.73 3.26 -3.87
C VAL A 111 -18.95 2.53 -4.43
N THR A 112 -19.43 1.49 -3.73
CA THR A 112 -20.63 0.74 -4.15
C THR A 112 -21.85 1.64 -4.21
N GLU A 113 -22.13 2.39 -3.14
CA GLU A 113 -23.29 3.30 -3.07
C GLU A 113 -23.26 4.37 -4.19
N LEU A 114 -22.08 4.93 -4.49
CA LEU A 114 -21.93 5.91 -5.56
C LEU A 114 -22.12 5.27 -6.94
N ALA A 115 -21.56 4.08 -7.17
CA ALA A 115 -21.74 3.36 -8.42
C ALA A 115 -23.21 2.99 -8.66
N GLU A 116 -23.92 2.52 -7.63
CA GLU A 116 -25.35 2.18 -7.69
C GLU A 116 -26.22 3.41 -8.00
N LYS A 117 -25.83 4.60 -7.53
CA LYS A 117 -26.48 5.87 -7.89
C LYS A 117 -26.10 6.38 -9.29
N GLY A 118 -25.33 5.63 -10.06
CA GLY A 118 -24.94 5.99 -11.42
C GLY A 118 -23.76 6.96 -11.53
N PHE A 119 -23.02 7.19 -10.44
CA PHE A 119 -21.76 7.94 -10.56
C PHE A 119 -20.72 7.08 -11.27
N GLY A 120 -20.02 7.66 -12.24
CA GLY A 120 -18.83 7.06 -12.84
C GLY A 120 -17.73 6.95 -11.79
N ILE A 121 -17.67 5.83 -11.07
CA ILE A 121 -16.61 5.55 -10.08
C ILE A 121 -16.09 4.13 -10.28
N VAL A 122 -14.77 3.99 -10.29
CA VAL A 122 -14.09 2.70 -10.46
C VAL A 122 -13.02 2.56 -9.39
N ALA A 123 -13.11 1.50 -8.58
CA ALA A 123 -12.06 1.14 -7.64
C ALA A 123 -11.21 -0.01 -8.19
N LEU A 124 -9.91 0.23 -8.29
CA LEU A 124 -8.90 -0.70 -8.77
C LEU A 124 -7.87 -0.98 -7.66
N LEU A 125 -7.59 -2.26 -7.49
CA LEU A 125 -6.49 -2.75 -6.68
C LEU A 125 -5.30 -2.95 -7.60
N TYR A 126 -4.14 -2.40 -7.24
CA TYR A 126 -2.94 -2.73 -7.97
C TYR A 126 -2.22 -3.91 -7.32
N VAL A 127 -1.65 -4.77 -8.17
CA VAL A 127 -0.82 -5.92 -7.80
C VAL A 127 0.52 -5.73 -8.47
N ILE A 128 1.59 -5.72 -7.67
CA ILE A 128 2.95 -5.75 -8.21
C ILE A 128 3.44 -7.19 -8.16
N SER A 129 3.86 -7.70 -9.31
CA SER A 129 4.54 -8.99 -9.44
C SER A 129 5.76 -8.77 -10.32
N ASP A 130 6.94 -9.07 -9.79
CA ASP A 130 8.21 -8.78 -10.43
C ASP A 130 8.31 -7.28 -10.77
N ASP A 131 8.42 -6.94 -12.07
CA ASP A 131 8.42 -5.56 -12.60
C ASP A 131 7.11 -5.18 -13.29
N ARG A 132 6.02 -5.92 -13.03
CA ARG A 132 4.72 -5.68 -13.65
C ARG A 132 3.72 -5.18 -12.62
N VAL A 133 2.96 -4.17 -13.02
CA VAL A 133 1.79 -3.70 -12.28
C VAL A 133 0.54 -4.16 -13.00
N ALA A 134 -0.27 -4.97 -12.33
CA ALA A 134 -1.61 -5.35 -12.77
C ALA A 134 -2.66 -4.57 -11.99
N LEU A 135 -3.75 -4.16 -12.65
CA LEU A 135 -4.90 -3.53 -12.02
C LEU A 135 -6.09 -4.50 -12.03
N VAL A 136 -6.67 -4.73 -10.86
CA VAL A 136 -7.81 -5.65 -10.65
C VAL A 136 -8.97 -4.85 -10.08
N ARG A 137 -10.20 -5.08 -10.56
CA ARG A 137 -11.37 -4.39 -9.98
C ARG A 137 -11.59 -4.81 -8.52
N ALA A 138 -11.76 -3.82 -7.66
CA ALA A 138 -12.09 -4.04 -6.25
C ALA A 138 -13.57 -4.46 -6.11
N LEU A 139 -14.47 -3.77 -6.83
CA LEU A 139 -15.88 -4.14 -6.90
C LEU A 139 -16.06 -5.21 -7.99
N ARG A 140 -16.60 -6.36 -7.59
CA ARG A 140 -16.94 -7.44 -8.52
C ARG A 140 -18.34 -7.22 -9.11
N PRO A 141 -18.64 -7.79 -10.29
CA PRO A 141 -19.96 -7.67 -10.92
C PRO A 141 -21.11 -8.22 -10.08
N ASP A 142 -20.82 -9.12 -9.14
CA ASP A 142 -21.78 -9.70 -8.19
C ASP A 142 -22.06 -8.81 -6.97
N GLY A 143 -21.55 -7.57 -6.96
CA GLY A 143 -21.69 -6.62 -5.86
C GLY A 143 -20.76 -6.91 -4.67
N THR A 144 -19.96 -7.98 -4.71
CA THR A 144 -18.99 -8.27 -3.66
C THR A 144 -17.77 -7.36 -3.79
N VAL A 145 -17.28 -6.86 -2.65
CA VAL A 145 -16.09 -6.01 -2.62
C VAL A 145 -14.87 -6.81 -2.19
N SER A 146 -13.86 -6.86 -3.05
CA SER A 146 -12.53 -7.34 -2.73
C SER A 146 -11.78 -6.24 -1.97
N LEU A 147 -11.61 -6.42 -0.66
CA LEU A 147 -10.82 -5.49 0.18
C LEU A 147 -9.31 -5.60 -0.10
N SER A 148 -8.89 -6.64 -0.80
CA SER A 148 -7.52 -6.92 -1.22
C SER A 148 -7.52 -7.79 -2.48
N PRO A 149 -6.48 -7.71 -3.33
CA PRO A 149 -6.44 -8.46 -4.57
C PRO A 149 -6.46 -9.99 -4.34
N PRO A 150 -7.07 -10.78 -5.24
CA PRO A 150 -7.08 -12.25 -5.14
C PRO A 150 -5.64 -12.80 -5.22
N GLY A 151 -5.28 -13.70 -4.32
CA GLY A 151 -3.91 -14.27 -4.26
C GLY A 151 -2.91 -13.43 -3.47
N ARG A 152 -3.32 -12.33 -2.83
CA ARG A 152 -2.45 -11.53 -1.97
C ARG A 152 -2.18 -12.25 -0.63
N ARG A 153 -1.22 -13.18 -0.62
CA ARG A 153 -0.21 -13.12 0.45
C ARG A 153 0.41 -11.73 0.33
N SER A 154 0.30 -10.91 1.36
CA SER A 154 0.69 -9.50 1.40
C SER A 154 2.06 -9.23 0.76
N LEU A 155 2.11 -8.85 -0.51
CA LEU A 155 3.33 -8.40 -1.20
C LEU A 155 3.71 -6.94 -0.88
N TRP A 156 2.96 -6.26 0.00
CA TRP A 156 3.34 -4.92 0.53
C TRP A 156 4.02 -4.98 1.88
N GLN A 157 4.71 -6.09 2.11
CA GLN A 157 5.84 -6.16 3.00
C GLN A 157 6.93 -6.93 2.24
N VAL A 158 7.61 -6.26 1.31
CA VAL A 158 9.07 -6.39 1.30
C VAL A 158 9.58 -5.03 1.69
N VAL A 159 9.41 -4.68 2.97
CA VAL A 159 10.25 -3.63 3.52
C VAL A 159 11.67 -4.16 3.34
N PRO A 160 12.57 -3.46 2.62
CA PRO A 160 13.91 -3.94 2.39
C PRO A 160 14.56 -4.19 3.75
N VAL A 161 14.76 -5.47 4.05
CA VAL A 161 15.46 -5.92 5.25
C VAL A 161 16.92 -6.03 4.88
N ARG A 162 17.80 -5.44 5.70
CA ARG A 162 19.25 -5.57 5.50
C ARG A 162 19.65 -7.05 5.35
N PRO A 163 20.59 -7.39 4.44
CA PRO A 163 20.96 -8.77 4.15
C PRO A 163 21.40 -9.56 5.39
N ASP A 164 22.13 -8.91 6.30
CA ASP A 164 22.59 -9.50 7.57
C ASP A 164 21.43 -9.88 8.51
N VAL A 165 20.42 -9.02 8.64
CA VAL A 165 19.23 -9.31 9.44
C VAL A 165 18.42 -10.45 8.81
N ARG A 166 18.35 -10.49 7.48
CA ARG A 166 17.69 -11.59 6.75
C ARG A 166 18.40 -12.92 6.97
N GLU A 167 19.73 -12.93 6.87
CA GLU A 167 20.58 -14.12 7.13
C GLU A 167 20.42 -14.60 8.57
N PHE A 168 20.48 -13.69 9.55
CA PHE A 168 20.22 -14.02 10.96
C PHE A 168 18.85 -14.68 11.14
N CYS A 169 17.79 -14.08 10.58
CA CYS A 169 16.44 -14.61 10.77
C CYS A 169 16.29 -16.00 10.13
N GLY A 170 16.78 -16.18 8.90
CA GLY A 170 16.67 -17.46 8.19
C GLY A 170 17.53 -18.59 8.78
N THR A 171 18.65 -18.27 9.44
CA THR A 171 19.58 -19.28 9.97
C THR A 171 19.39 -19.57 11.46
N ARG A 172 19.07 -18.56 12.26
CA ARG A 172 18.98 -18.68 13.72
C ARG A 172 17.57 -18.58 14.23
N LEU A 173 16.77 -17.65 13.72
CA LEU A 173 15.42 -17.44 14.22
C LEU A 173 14.47 -18.53 13.75
N ASP A 174 14.67 -19.07 12.55
CA ASP A 174 13.85 -20.18 12.07
C ASP A 174 14.14 -21.52 12.76
N ALA A 175 15.33 -21.65 13.34
CA ALA A 175 15.80 -22.84 14.05
C ALA A 175 15.38 -22.89 15.54
N VAL A 176 14.73 -21.85 16.07
CA VAL A 176 14.29 -21.84 17.47
C VAL A 176 13.09 -22.76 17.72
N VAL A 177 13.09 -23.38 18.90
CA VAL A 177 12.05 -24.32 19.33
C VAL A 177 10.79 -23.61 19.88
N PRO A 178 10.87 -22.50 20.65
CA PRO A 178 9.68 -21.88 21.22
C PRO A 178 8.75 -21.25 20.17
N PRO A 179 7.42 -21.42 20.28
CA PRO A 179 6.45 -20.81 19.37
C PRO A 179 6.26 -19.30 19.60
N VAL A 180 6.79 -18.75 20.70
CA VAL A 180 6.69 -17.32 21.06
C VAL A 180 8.05 -16.83 21.51
N MET A 181 8.45 -15.64 21.08
CA MET A 181 9.70 -14.99 21.46
C MET A 181 9.47 -13.51 21.78
N THR A 182 10.13 -12.99 22.81
CA THR A 182 10.11 -11.54 23.09
C THR A 182 11.08 -10.81 22.16
N PHE A 183 10.81 -9.53 21.88
CA PHE A 183 11.74 -8.69 21.12
C PHE A 183 13.15 -8.70 21.73
N GLN A 184 13.25 -8.60 23.05
CA GLN A 184 14.53 -8.59 23.76
C GLN A 184 15.27 -9.93 23.61
N GLY A 185 14.56 -11.06 23.64
CA GLY A 185 15.16 -12.38 23.40
C GLY A 185 15.72 -12.51 21.99
N ILE A 186 14.96 -12.08 20.98
CA ILE A 186 15.40 -12.09 19.57
C ILE A 186 16.61 -11.17 19.38
N TYR A 187 16.61 -9.98 20.00
CA TYR A 187 17.73 -9.04 19.90
C TYR A 187 19.01 -9.58 20.55
N ALA A 188 18.91 -10.26 21.69
CA ALA A 188 20.06 -10.88 22.34
C ALA A 188 20.69 -12.01 21.47
N MET A 189 19.86 -12.79 20.78
CA MET A 189 20.33 -13.77 19.81
C MET A 189 21.05 -13.10 18.64
N TYR A 190 20.47 -12.02 18.10
CA TYR A 190 21.07 -11.25 17.01
C TYR A 190 22.46 -10.73 17.39
N THR A 191 22.60 -10.11 18.57
CA THR A 191 23.89 -9.57 19.01
C THR A 191 24.94 -10.67 19.16
N ARG A 192 24.57 -11.85 19.67
CA ARG A 192 25.51 -12.99 19.77
C ARG A 192 25.94 -13.47 18.39
N TRP A 193 24.99 -13.60 17.47
CA TRP A 193 25.27 -13.98 16.09
C TRP A 193 26.20 -12.99 15.39
N VAL A 194 26.01 -11.68 15.57
CA VAL A 194 26.92 -10.66 15.01
C VAL A 194 28.35 -10.81 15.53
N ILE A 195 28.54 -11.04 16.84
CA ILE A 195 29.87 -11.29 17.44
C ILE A 195 30.53 -12.52 16.79
N GLU A 196 29.77 -13.61 16.60
CA GLU A 196 30.27 -14.82 15.95
C GLU A 196 30.72 -14.55 14.50
N GLN A 197 29.96 -13.76 13.74
CA GLN A 197 30.31 -13.40 12.36
C GLN A 197 31.52 -12.45 12.29
N GLU A 198 31.68 -11.52 13.23
CA GLU A 198 32.87 -10.67 13.32
C GLU A 198 34.13 -11.50 13.61
N GLY A 199 34.03 -12.51 14.48
CA GLY A 199 35.13 -13.46 14.74
C GLY A 199 35.56 -14.26 13.49
N LEU A 200 34.69 -14.35 12.48
CA LEU A 200 34.97 -14.96 11.17
C LEU A 200 35.48 -13.94 10.12
N GLY A 201 35.74 -12.69 10.51
CA GLY A 201 36.29 -11.65 9.64
C GLY A 201 35.30 -11.00 8.68
N ARG A 202 33.98 -11.15 8.90
CA ARG A 202 32.94 -10.66 7.97
C ARG A 202 32.61 -9.16 8.06
N GLY A 203 33.23 -8.41 8.98
CA GLY A 203 33.07 -6.96 9.07
C GLY A 203 31.62 -6.51 9.26
N MET A 204 30.90 -7.14 10.19
CA MET A 204 29.48 -6.88 10.43
C MET A 204 29.27 -5.53 11.10
N GLN A 205 28.07 -4.96 10.97
CA GLN A 205 27.71 -3.72 11.66
C GLN A 205 26.62 -4.00 12.70
N PHE A 206 26.91 -3.67 13.97
CA PHE A 206 25.91 -3.73 15.03
C PHE A 206 24.78 -2.74 14.80
N LEU A 207 23.55 -3.26 14.84
CA LEU A 207 22.34 -2.46 14.82
C LEU A 207 21.91 -2.14 16.24
N GLN A 208 21.65 -0.86 16.51
CA GLN A 208 21.00 -0.44 17.75
C GLN A 208 19.60 -1.06 17.88
N PRO A 209 19.07 -1.27 19.10
CA PRO A 209 17.81 -2.00 19.31
C PRO A 209 16.63 -1.44 18.50
N CYS A 210 16.50 -0.12 18.42
CA CYS A 210 15.44 0.52 17.63
C CYS A 210 15.58 0.29 16.12
N ALA A 211 16.82 0.28 15.60
CA ALA A 211 17.08 0.01 14.20
C ALA A 211 16.80 -1.46 13.86
N PHE A 212 17.34 -2.38 14.67
CA PHE A 212 17.04 -3.81 14.55
C PHE A 212 15.55 -4.09 14.67
N GLY A 213 14.84 -3.44 15.59
CA GLY A 213 13.40 -3.61 15.77
C GLY A 213 12.57 -3.22 14.55
N ARG A 214 13.01 -2.22 13.77
CA ARG A 214 12.38 -1.89 12.48
C ARG A 214 12.65 -2.98 11.44
N GLU A 215 13.90 -3.41 11.30
CA GLU A 215 14.31 -4.48 10.37
C GLU A 215 13.62 -5.81 10.68
N LEU A 216 13.50 -6.16 11.96
CA LEU A 216 12.81 -7.37 12.42
C LEU A 216 11.30 -7.26 12.17
N ALA A 217 10.68 -6.13 12.52
CA ALA A 217 9.26 -5.92 12.26
C ALA A 217 8.96 -6.04 10.76
N ALA A 218 9.84 -5.52 9.91
CA ALA A 218 9.85 -5.66 8.46
C ALA A 218 10.03 -7.11 8.00
N PHE A 219 11.00 -7.86 8.54
CA PHE A 219 11.20 -9.26 8.19
C PHE A 219 9.97 -10.12 8.51
N MET A 220 9.41 -9.97 9.72
CA MET A 220 8.27 -10.77 10.18
C MET A 220 7.05 -10.52 9.32
N ALA A 221 6.80 -9.25 9.06
CA ALA A 221 5.87 -8.73 8.08
C ALA A 221 6.01 -9.43 6.71
N ASN A 222 7.23 -9.45 6.16
CA ASN A 222 7.51 -10.07 4.87
C ASN A 222 7.31 -11.60 4.88
N SER A 223 7.65 -12.28 5.99
CA SER A 223 7.59 -13.75 6.08
C SER A 223 6.17 -14.30 6.15
N GLY A 224 5.24 -13.56 6.78
CA GLY A 224 3.90 -14.06 7.14
C GLY A 224 3.88 -15.23 8.14
N GLN A 225 5.05 -15.68 8.60
CA GLN A 225 5.21 -16.81 9.53
C GLN A 225 5.14 -16.37 10.99
N TRP A 226 5.11 -15.06 11.26
CA TRP A 226 5.15 -14.51 12.60
C TRP A 226 4.09 -13.42 12.79
N VAL A 227 3.42 -13.46 13.94
CA VAL A 227 2.43 -12.47 14.37
C VAL A 227 3.01 -11.68 15.55
N ARG A 228 3.03 -10.36 15.40
CA ARG A 228 3.42 -9.45 16.49
C ARG A 228 2.28 -9.32 17.50
N GLY A 229 2.62 -9.37 18.79
CA GLY A 229 1.71 -9.15 19.90
C GLY A 229 2.40 -8.49 21.09
N PHE A 230 1.64 -8.35 22.17
CA PHE A 230 2.11 -7.80 23.44
C PHE A 230 1.93 -8.83 24.55
N ALA A 231 2.98 -9.08 25.32
CA ALA A 231 3.04 -9.98 26.47
C ALA A 231 3.00 -9.20 27.79
N LEU A 232 2.79 -9.92 28.89
CA LEU A 232 2.83 -9.39 30.25
C LEU A 232 4.25 -8.89 30.61
N PRO A 233 4.38 -7.78 31.36
CA PRO A 233 5.64 -7.39 32.00
C PRO A 233 6.25 -8.56 32.79
N GLY A 234 7.56 -8.74 32.70
CA GLY A 234 8.26 -9.86 33.37
C GLY A 234 8.34 -11.16 32.56
N THR A 235 7.64 -11.27 31.42
CA THR A 235 7.79 -12.42 30.52
C THR A 235 9.22 -12.49 29.98
N ARG A 236 10.00 -13.48 30.43
CA ARG A 236 11.29 -13.87 29.84
C ARG A 236 11.07 -15.19 29.11
N ILE A 237 11.61 -15.29 27.90
CA ILE A 237 11.54 -16.51 27.10
C ILE A 237 12.98 -16.82 26.71
N ASP A 238 13.48 -17.97 27.16
CA ASP A 238 14.77 -18.47 26.69
C ASP A 238 14.57 -19.05 25.28
N PRO A 239 15.32 -18.59 24.26
CA PRO A 239 15.23 -19.13 22.91
C PRO A 239 15.64 -20.61 22.79
N CYS A 240 16.40 -21.14 23.75
CA CYS A 240 16.99 -22.47 23.69
C CYS A 240 16.21 -23.52 24.51
N GLU A 241 15.22 -23.10 25.29
CA GLU A 241 14.43 -23.99 26.15
C GLU A 241 12.97 -24.05 25.69
N PRO A 242 12.34 -25.25 25.68
CA PRO A 242 10.91 -25.37 25.43
C PRO A 242 10.10 -24.57 26.44
N LEU A 243 9.04 -23.90 25.99
CA LEU A 243 8.09 -23.24 26.88
C LEU A 243 7.20 -24.27 27.58
N GLU A 244 7.17 -24.25 28.91
CA GLU A 244 6.22 -25.04 29.71
C GLU A 244 4.76 -24.62 29.47
N ALA A 245 4.53 -23.33 29.19
CA ALA A 245 3.23 -22.78 28.82
C ALA A 245 3.37 -21.60 27.84
N VAL A 246 2.42 -21.49 26.90
CA VAL A 246 2.39 -20.38 25.94
C VAL A 246 1.97 -19.10 26.65
N PRO A 247 2.79 -18.03 26.67
CA PRO A 247 2.46 -16.81 27.37
C PRO A 247 1.27 -16.10 26.72
N SER A 248 0.46 -15.43 27.55
CA SER A 248 -0.69 -14.65 27.09
C SER A 248 -0.25 -13.48 26.19
N LEU A 249 -0.79 -13.42 24.97
CA LEU A 249 -0.53 -12.36 24.01
C LEU A 249 -1.79 -11.59 23.64
N ARG A 250 -1.67 -10.26 23.56
CA ARG A 250 -2.71 -9.37 23.04
C ARG A 250 -2.27 -8.73 21.71
N PRO A 251 -3.19 -8.54 20.75
CA PRO A 251 -2.86 -7.91 19.46
C PRO A 251 -2.59 -6.40 19.61
N ARG A 252 -3.09 -5.78 20.68
CA ARG A 252 -2.92 -4.36 20.99
C ARG A 252 -2.33 -4.20 22.38
N LYS A 253 -1.61 -3.09 22.58
CA LYS A 253 -1.08 -2.70 23.88
C LYS A 253 -2.25 -2.44 24.83
N THR A 254 -2.24 -3.06 25.99
CA THR A 254 -3.22 -2.85 27.06
C THR A 254 -2.50 -2.51 28.36
N GLU A 255 -3.26 -2.26 29.43
CA GLU A 255 -2.70 -1.95 30.75
C GLU A 255 -1.81 -3.10 31.28
N GLY A 256 -2.19 -4.35 31.01
CA GLY A 256 -1.42 -5.55 31.39
C GLY A 256 -0.44 -6.09 30.33
N HIS A 257 -0.56 -5.73 29.04
CA HIS A 257 0.27 -6.31 27.98
C HIS A 257 1.06 -5.22 27.25
N ARG A 258 2.34 -5.09 27.62
CA ARG A 258 3.21 -3.99 27.17
C ARG A 258 4.53 -4.44 26.54
N VAL A 259 4.94 -5.70 26.74
CA VAL A 259 6.20 -6.24 26.22
C VAL A 259 5.99 -6.72 24.79
N VAL A 260 6.79 -6.25 23.83
CA VAL A 260 6.66 -6.70 22.43
C VAL A 260 7.13 -8.15 22.31
N ALA A 261 6.29 -8.99 21.69
CA ALA A 261 6.59 -10.38 21.41
C ALA A 261 6.11 -10.77 20.01
N TYR A 262 6.66 -11.87 19.50
CA TYR A 262 6.35 -12.45 18.20
C TYR A 262 5.98 -13.91 18.40
N ARG A 263 4.89 -14.35 17.77
CA ARG A 263 4.41 -15.74 17.81
C ARG A 263 4.45 -16.33 16.41
N ARG A 264 4.98 -17.54 16.27
CA ARG A 264 4.97 -18.29 15.01
C ARG A 264 3.54 -18.71 14.66
N VAL A 265 3.16 -18.57 13.40
CA VAL A 265 1.90 -19.09 12.86
C VAL A 265 2.14 -20.57 12.55
N ALA A 266 1.36 -21.45 13.16
CA ALA A 266 1.39 -22.88 12.89
C ALA A 266 0.87 -23.19 11.47
#